data_AF-A0A9P6CLM0-F1
#
_entry.id   AF-A0A9P6CLM0-F1
#
_cell.length_a   1.000
_cell.length_b   1.000
_cell.length_c   1.000
_cell.angle_alpha   90.00
_cell.angle_beta   90.00
_cell.angle_gamma   90.00
#
_symmetry.space_group_name_H-M   'P 1'
#
loop_
_entity.id
_entity.type
_entity.pdbx_description
1 polymer ?
#
loop_
_entity_poly.entity_id
_entity_poly.type
_entity_poly.pdbx_seq_one_letter_code
_entity_poly.pdbx_strand_id
1 'polypeptide(L)'
;MALYASKIGLWMYQSDLNEVERGETGETGHPKWHLYPIPFATGTCNCDWSTSNKALSSLFSTLLRIFLGIIFVYSLDSNQRTLSRYRSTCLFTRLQHSRSLHILNNLVEGNLILVINMPLQIQFNWSQGRAFVQDGTIYYSPNCSRTIMIPSECLVSSPFNVPQLDVSMFKQPVWWSDVYGWQAFIPLAPSYTSSPFEPFCWMPRIVEVKSSHHREILYEMEGAESHRWRERENLLVTAAEQIRIWYKISGNMPPRPSHFNYESAHKSYAVAKKMISLACDCSAYSRPDPNSPFPVWYSRLEERHNYPAAWLDGLTSSTVCSYNIQTTPRVGVVFQWSIDDVHRPPIEWFHSRHIPMWFVWSSAEEQHAREDRSYSFLQPPEYLIQGALTMLFVSPSVKIPLAGLIMQHYYSLGSDPMTNETVKLLALKYAPLFVLRYTTKMFLDQDRDVGNPDPSIDAALRDVLKHKQAEQHAASRAEAAIPTQTMLDVKKKGSLYNHWEEYFAKRLKRHQEKLNVETPKEWQIWLSRERNPSVKNADMYTWKKIQSSGGKELYMRLKVDKKKNATVHGDFQEHHRIFNSFDNEWDLCKEFGRDSNMASQDSDSEDNVDESDYEADDD
;
A
#
# COMPACT_ATOMS: atom_id res chain seq x y z
N MET A 1 -0.98 -9.69 -15.62
CA MET A 1 0.10 -10.54 -15.09
C MET A 1 0.42 -10.21 -13.63
N ALA A 2 0.26 -8.98 -13.10
CA ALA A 2 0.42 -8.46 -11.71
C ALA A 2 -0.62 -8.97 -10.76
N LEU A 3 -1.67 -9.43 -11.37
CA LEU A 3 -2.75 -9.95 -10.63
C LEU A 3 -2.43 -11.40 -10.28
N TYR A 4 -1.66 -12.10 -11.13
CA TYR A 4 -1.51 -13.56 -11.08
C TYR A 4 -0.58 -13.94 -9.93
N ALA A 5 -0.33 -13.01 -9.00
CA ALA A 5 1.01 -12.64 -8.70
C ALA A 5 1.34 -12.18 -7.31
N SER A 6 0.83 -11.01 -7.00
CA SER A 6 0.06 -10.70 -5.83
C SER A 6 -0.70 -11.93 -5.29
N LYS A 7 -1.29 -12.74 -6.19
CA LYS A 7 -1.89 -14.02 -5.85
C LYS A 7 -0.87 -15.08 -5.43
N ILE A 8 0.21 -15.29 -6.19
CA ILE A 8 1.32 -16.11 -5.70
C ILE A 8 1.88 -15.59 -4.35
N GLY A 9 1.97 -14.28 -4.12
CA GLY A 9 2.47 -13.75 -2.84
C GLY A 9 1.64 -14.14 -1.62
N LEU A 10 0.32 -14.07 -1.73
CA LEU A 10 -0.58 -14.65 -0.73
C LEU A 10 -0.34 -16.16 -0.55
N TRP A 11 -0.13 -16.84 -1.68
CA TRP A 11 0.05 -18.29 -1.73
C TRP A 11 1.36 -18.77 -1.14
N MET A 12 2.43 -17.97 -1.27
CA MET A 12 3.72 -18.21 -0.65
C MET A 12 3.65 -18.02 0.86
N TYR A 13 2.83 -17.09 1.37
CA TYR A 13 2.59 -17.00 2.80
C TYR A 13 1.85 -18.24 3.35
N GLN A 14 0.75 -18.63 2.68
CA GLN A 14 0.00 -19.82 3.08
C GLN A 14 0.84 -21.09 2.93
N SER A 15 1.80 -21.12 2.00
CA SER A 15 2.83 -22.16 1.92
C SER A 15 3.60 -22.32 3.21
N ASP A 16 4.19 -21.22 3.67
CA ASP A 16 5.11 -21.23 4.80
C ASP A 16 4.35 -21.60 6.09
N LEU A 17 3.12 -21.11 6.27
CA LEU A 17 2.23 -21.56 7.35
C LEU A 17 1.95 -23.07 7.31
N ASN A 18 1.58 -23.60 6.15
CA ASN A 18 1.24 -25.02 5.98
C ASN A 18 2.47 -25.95 6.15
N GLU A 19 3.69 -25.43 6.09
CA GLU A 19 4.91 -26.21 6.38
C GLU A 19 5.29 -26.17 7.85
N VAL A 20 5.13 -25.03 8.54
CA VAL A 20 5.28 -24.95 10.01
C VAL A 20 4.34 -25.95 10.69
N GLU A 21 3.07 -25.99 10.28
CA GLU A 21 2.10 -26.95 10.83
C GLU A 21 2.45 -28.42 10.53
N ARG A 22 3.12 -28.70 9.40
CA ARG A 22 3.54 -30.06 9.04
C ARG A 22 4.82 -30.49 9.73
N GLY A 23 5.75 -29.57 10.01
CA GLY A 23 7.00 -29.86 10.72
C GLY A 23 6.76 -30.29 12.17
N GLU A 24 5.72 -29.77 12.82
CA GLU A 24 5.38 -30.08 14.22
C GLU A 24 4.70 -31.45 14.41
N THR A 25 4.26 -32.12 13.35
CA THR A 25 3.57 -33.43 13.43
C THR A 25 4.47 -34.63 13.13
N GLY A 26 5.79 -34.40 13.05
CA GLY A 26 6.82 -35.39 12.77
C GLY A 26 7.26 -36.26 13.96
N GLU A 27 6.43 -36.49 14.98
CA GLU A 27 6.62 -37.59 15.93
C GLU A 27 5.29 -38.32 16.17
N THR A 28 5.32 -39.63 15.95
CA THR A 28 4.18 -40.54 16.05
C THR A 28 3.67 -40.62 17.50
N GLY A 29 2.69 -39.79 17.84
CA GLY A 29 2.00 -39.85 19.12
C GLY A 29 0.78 -38.92 19.13
N HIS A 30 -0.34 -39.36 18.55
CA HIS A 30 -1.59 -38.60 18.52
C HIS A 30 -2.07 -38.19 19.93
N PRO A 31 -2.27 -36.89 20.22
CA PRO A 31 -3.30 -36.46 21.16
C PRO A 31 -4.60 -36.26 20.38
N LYS A 32 -5.63 -37.04 20.73
CA LYS A 32 -7.00 -36.81 20.28
C LYS A 32 -7.49 -35.48 20.86
N TRP A 33 -7.68 -34.48 20.01
CA TRP A 33 -8.52 -33.34 20.32
C TRP A 33 -9.99 -33.80 20.27
N HIS A 34 -10.61 -33.96 21.43
CA HIS A 34 -12.04 -34.18 21.55
C HIS A 34 -12.77 -32.84 21.38
N LEU A 35 -13.28 -32.58 20.18
CA LEU A 35 -14.31 -31.58 19.96
C LEU A 35 -15.63 -32.11 20.54
N TYR A 36 -16.16 -31.40 21.55
CA TYR A 36 -17.50 -31.65 22.06
C TYR A 36 -18.54 -31.25 21.01
N PRO A 37 -19.55 -32.08 20.70
CA PRO A 37 -20.63 -31.70 19.82
C PRO A 37 -21.60 -30.77 20.56
N ILE A 38 -21.81 -29.57 20.03
CA ILE A 38 -22.92 -28.69 20.41
C ILE A 38 -24.17 -29.21 19.69
N PRO A 39 -25.29 -29.49 20.38
CA PRO A 39 -26.49 -29.99 19.74
C PRO A 39 -27.21 -28.87 18.99
N PHE A 40 -27.45 -29.07 17.69
CA PHE A 40 -28.39 -28.26 16.92
C PHE A 40 -29.82 -28.60 17.36
N ALA A 41 -30.49 -27.65 18.00
CA ALA A 41 -31.92 -27.68 18.20
C ALA A 41 -32.61 -27.08 16.95
N THR A 42 -33.26 -27.91 16.15
CA THR A 42 -34.23 -27.46 15.14
C THR A 42 -35.51 -27.05 15.86
N GLY A 43 -35.62 -25.77 16.20
CA GLY A 43 -36.84 -25.15 16.74
C GLY A 43 -37.33 -24.05 15.79
N THR A 44 -38.48 -24.27 15.15
CA THR A 44 -39.21 -23.22 14.43
C THR A 44 -39.72 -22.19 15.43
N CYS A 45 -39.10 -21.01 15.48
CA CYS A 45 -39.57 -19.88 16.27
C CYS A 45 -40.30 -18.86 15.38
N ASN A 46 -41.62 -18.78 15.56
CA ASN A 46 -42.39 -17.56 15.30
C ASN A 46 -42.02 -16.54 16.38
N CYS A 47 -41.23 -15.52 16.02
CA CYS A 47 -40.88 -14.42 16.92
C CYS A 47 -41.70 -13.18 16.58
N ASP A 48 -42.63 -12.86 17.46
CA ASP A 48 -43.37 -11.60 17.50
C ASP A 48 -42.41 -10.45 17.86
N TRP A 49 -42.28 -9.47 16.95
CA TRP A 49 -41.30 -8.38 16.98
C TRP A 49 -41.63 -7.23 17.96
N SER A 50 -42.73 -7.32 18.71
CA SER A 50 -43.25 -6.20 19.50
C SER A 50 -42.57 -5.97 20.87
N THR A 51 -41.82 -6.95 21.40
CA THR A 51 -41.32 -6.91 22.78
C THR A 51 -39.91 -6.31 22.92
N SER A 52 -39.05 -6.41 21.90
CA SER A 52 -37.66 -5.88 21.96
C SER A 52 -37.58 -4.35 21.91
N ASN A 53 -38.56 -3.67 21.28
CA ASN A 53 -38.59 -2.20 21.21
C ASN A 53 -38.89 -1.54 22.57
N LYS A 54 -39.61 -2.22 23.46
CA LYS A 54 -39.89 -1.69 24.81
C LYS A 54 -38.68 -1.77 25.74
N ALA A 55 -37.85 -2.81 25.60
CA ALA A 55 -36.63 -2.96 26.37
C ALA A 55 -35.57 -1.90 25.98
N LEU A 56 -35.41 -1.64 24.68
CA LEU A 56 -34.52 -0.61 24.17
C LEU A 56 -34.99 0.81 24.55
N SER A 57 -36.29 1.10 24.46
CA SER A 57 -36.86 2.38 24.91
C SER A 57 -36.66 2.65 26.41
N SER A 58 -36.77 1.61 27.25
CA SER A 58 -36.55 1.69 28.69
C SER A 58 -35.07 1.93 29.06
N LEU A 59 -34.15 1.23 28.39
CA LEU A 59 -32.70 1.45 28.51
C LEU A 59 -32.31 2.86 28.07
N PHE A 60 -32.90 3.37 26.99
CA PHE A 60 -32.64 4.71 26.47
C PHE A 60 -33.16 5.81 27.42
N SER A 61 -34.36 5.63 27.98
CA SER A 61 -34.92 6.56 28.99
C SER A 61 -34.05 6.59 30.26
N THR A 62 -33.50 5.45 30.66
CA THR A 62 -32.64 5.34 31.85
C THR A 62 -31.29 6.02 31.63
N LEU A 63 -30.66 5.81 30.47
CA LEU A 63 -29.40 6.47 30.12
C LEU A 63 -29.59 7.99 29.97
N LEU A 64 -30.72 8.45 29.43
CA LEU A 64 -31.06 9.87 29.31
C LEU A 64 -31.25 10.54 30.68
N ARG A 65 -31.88 9.85 31.65
CA ARG A 65 -32.02 10.34 33.04
C ARG A 65 -30.68 10.41 33.77
N ILE A 66 -29.79 9.44 33.53
CA ILE A 66 -28.42 9.47 34.08
C ILE A 66 -27.63 10.64 33.48
N PHE A 67 -27.75 10.88 32.17
CA PHE A 67 -27.07 11.99 31.49
C PHE A 67 -27.56 13.36 31.97
N LEU A 68 -28.89 13.55 32.08
CA LEU A 68 -29.46 14.79 32.61
C LEU A 68 -29.14 14.99 34.10
N GLY A 69 -29.04 13.90 34.88
CA GLY A 69 -28.58 13.94 36.26
C GLY A 69 -27.13 14.40 36.41
N ILE A 70 -26.24 13.93 35.54
CA ILE A 70 -24.81 14.34 35.53
C ILE A 70 -24.68 15.82 35.15
N ILE A 71 -25.47 16.30 34.19
CA ILE A 71 -25.49 17.72 33.80
C ILE A 71 -26.03 18.60 34.94
N PHE A 72 -27.04 18.15 35.68
CA PHE A 72 -27.55 18.88 36.85
C PHE A 72 -26.55 18.91 38.02
N VAL A 73 -25.79 17.84 38.23
CA VAL A 73 -24.74 17.78 39.25
C VAL A 73 -23.58 18.72 38.91
N TYR A 74 -23.17 18.83 37.65
CA TYR A 74 -22.12 19.78 37.24
C TYR A 74 -22.60 21.25 37.21
N SER A 75 -23.90 21.50 37.04
CA SER A 75 -24.46 22.87 37.09
C SER A 75 -24.60 23.40 38.53
N LEU A 76 -24.77 22.51 39.52
CA LEU A 76 -24.91 22.90 40.93
C LEU A 76 -23.57 23.00 41.70
N ASP A 77 -22.45 22.52 41.14
CA ASP A 77 -21.16 22.48 41.86
C ASP A 77 -20.24 23.70 41.60
N SER A 78 -20.79 24.80 41.08
CA SER A 78 -20.05 26.07 40.94
C SER A 78 -20.17 27.04 42.13
N ASN A 79 -20.78 26.61 43.25
CA ASN A 79 -20.92 27.44 44.44
C ASN A 79 -20.96 26.62 45.75
N GLN A 80 -19.80 26.28 46.29
CA GLN A 80 -19.32 26.74 47.61
C GLN A 80 -18.19 25.87 48.18
N ARG A 81 -17.27 26.58 48.84
CA ARG A 81 -16.20 26.05 49.68
C ARG A 81 -16.77 25.41 50.97
N THR A 82 -15.98 24.48 51.51
CA THR A 82 -15.57 24.28 52.92
C THR A 82 -15.99 22.98 53.64
N LEU A 83 -14.96 22.20 54.00
CA LEU A 83 -14.73 21.40 55.22
C LEU A 83 -15.48 20.06 55.50
N SER A 84 -14.63 19.04 55.72
CA SER A 84 -14.56 18.17 56.91
C SER A 84 -14.97 16.69 56.80
N ARG A 85 -13.93 15.83 56.79
CA ARG A 85 -13.72 14.56 57.55
C ARG A 85 -14.95 13.73 57.96
N TYR A 86 -14.96 12.45 57.55
CA TYR A 86 -15.24 11.33 58.47
C TYR A 86 -14.52 10.04 58.04
N ARG A 87 -13.86 9.40 59.01
CA ARG A 87 -13.30 8.04 58.96
C ARG A 87 -14.42 7.01 59.12
N SER A 88 -14.26 5.81 58.56
CA SER A 88 -14.56 4.57 59.29
C SER A 88 -13.93 3.33 58.63
N THR A 89 -13.14 2.65 59.45
CA THR A 89 -12.55 1.32 59.34
C THR A 89 -13.61 0.24 59.54
N CYS A 90 -13.50 -0.91 58.87
CA CYS A 90 -13.94 -2.18 59.43
C CYS A 90 -13.14 -3.37 58.87
N LEU A 91 -12.54 -4.12 59.79
CA LEU A 91 -11.85 -5.40 59.64
C LEU A 91 -12.87 -6.53 59.52
N PHE A 92 -12.57 -7.60 58.78
CA PHE A 92 -12.82 -8.97 59.25
C PHE A 92 -11.86 -9.98 58.62
N THR A 93 -11.44 -10.93 59.44
CA THR A 93 -10.31 -11.85 59.25
C THR A 93 -10.81 -13.30 59.19
N ARG A 94 -10.13 -14.13 58.38
CA ARG A 94 -9.75 -15.55 58.57
C ARG A 94 -10.79 -16.69 58.61
N LEU A 95 -10.50 -17.72 57.80
CA LEU A 95 -10.35 -19.16 58.15
C LEU A 95 -9.88 -19.89 56.85
N GLN A 96 -8.61 -20.23 56.62
CA GLN A 96 -7.77 -21.35 57.10
C GLN A 96 -8.37 -22.77 57.03
N HIS A 97 -7.89 -23.57 56.07
CA HIS A 97 -7.41 -24.97 56.18
C HIS A 97 -7.04 -25.47 54.77
N SER A 98 -6.07 -26.34 54.48
CA SER A 98 -4.86 -26.86 55.14
C SER A 98 -4.38 -28.01 54.23
N ARG A 99 -3.06 -28.10 53.97
CA ARG A 99 -2.28 -29.29 53.57
C ARG A 99 -2.51 -29.87 52.16
N SER A 100 -1.47 -29.75 51.32
CA SER A 100 -0.65 -30.89 50.86
C SER A 100 0.43 -30.39 49.90
N LEU A 101 1.61 -30.06 50.43
CA LEU A 101 2.77 -29.59 49.69
C LEU A 101 3.91 -30.59 49.92
N HIS A 102 3.82 -31.76 49.27
CA HIS A 102 4.86 -32.80 49.30
C HIS A 102 4.89 -33.68 48.04
N ILE A 103 4.47 -33.13 46.90
CA ILE A 103 4.72 -33.70 45.57
C ILE A 103 5.01 -32.53 44.65
N LEU A 104 6.27 -32.08 44.56
CA LEU A 104 6.79 -31.20 43.49
C LEU A 104 8.28 -30.91 43.73
N ASN A 105 9.10 -31.94 43.98
CA ASN A 105 10.56 -31.78 44.07
C ASN A 105 11.36 -32.82 43.26
N ASN A 106 10.73 -33.57 42.36
CA ASN A 106 11.40 -34.60 41.53
C ASN A 106 11.10 -34.46 40.03
N LEU A 107 11.00 -33.24 39.51
CA LEU A 107 10.84 -32.98 38.07
C LEU A 107 11.79 -31.86 37.59
N VAL A 108 12.99 -31.81 38.18
CA VAL A 108 14.12 -31.01 37.68
C VAL A 108 15.10 -31.98 37.06
N GLU A 109 14.86 -32.39 35.81
CA GLU A 109 15.89 -32.93 34.88
C GLU A 109 15.34 -33.19 33.47
N GLY A 110 14.37 -32.38 33.02
CA GLY A 110 13.91 -32.36 31.63
C GLY A 110 13.73 -30.93 31.18
N ASN A 111 14.80 -30.31 30.67
CA ASN A 111 14.77 -28.96 30.11
C ASN A 111 13.97 -28.94 28.80
N LEU A 112 12.65 -29.04 28.87
CA LEU A 112 11.76 -28.47 27.88
C LEU A 112 11.57 -27.00 28.27
N ILE A 113 12.42 -26.12 27.76
CA ILE A 113 12.11 -24.70 27.76
C ILE A 113 10.96 -24.55 26.77
N LEU A 114 9.73 -24.62 27.29
CA LEU A 114 8.55 -24.08 26.63
C LEU A 114 8.81 -22.58 26.52
N VAL A 115 9.48 -22.17 25.44
CA VAL A 115 9.48 -20.79 24.99
C VAL A 115 8.04 -20.52 24.61
N ILE A 116 7.23 -20.10 25.58
CA ILE A 116 5.97 -19.47 25.30
C ILE A 116 6.38 -18.17 24.61
N ASN A 117 6.46 -18.21 23.28
CA ASN A 117 6.58 -17.03 22.45
C ASN A 117 5.34 -16.20 22.72
N MET A 118 5.41 -15.35 23.74
CA MET A 118 4.46 -14.27 23.93
C MET A 118 4.47 -13.52 22.59
N PRO A 119 3.32 -13.42 21.90
CA PRO A 119 3.28 -12.74 20.62
C PRO A 119 3.83 -11.34 20.83
N LEU A 120 4.88 -11.00 20.08
CA LEU A 120 5.44 -9.65 20.06
C LEU A 120 4.29 -8.70 19.79
N GLN A 121 3.89 -7.92 20.80
CA GLN A 121 2.84 -6.94 20.64
C GLN A 121 3.28 -5.96 19.54
N ILE A 122 2.52 -5.90 18.45
CA ILE A 122 2.76 -4.92 17.39
C ILE A 122 2.57 -3.53 18.00
N GLN A 123 3.57 -2.68 17.84
CA GLN A 123 3.41 -1.24 18.06
C GLN A 123 3.30 -0.54 16.70
N PHE A 124 2.15 0.08 16.45
CA PHE A 124 1.96 0.88 15.25
C PHE A 124 2.55 2.27 15.40
N ASN A 125 3.25 2.74 14.36
CA ASN A 125 3.59 4.13 14.23
C ASN A 125 2.44 4.91 13.55
N TRP A 126 1.54 5.45 14.37
CA TRP A 126 0.37 6.21 13.92
C TRP A 126 0.70 7.53 13.22
N SER A 127 1.96 7.97 13.19
CA SER A 127 2.36 9.17 12.43
C SER A 127 2.17 9.00 10.92
N GLN A 128 2.12 7.75 10.44
CA GLN A 128 1.86 7.41 9.04
C GLN A 128 0.42 6.97 8.80
N GLY A 129 -0.38 6.89 9.87
CA GLY A 129 -1.77 6.46 9.80
C GLY A 129 -2.71 7.56 9.34
N ARG A 130 -3.92 7.16 8.95
CA ARG A 130 -5.00 8.07 8.56
C ARG A 130 -6.34 7.48 8.92
N ALA A 131 -7.28 8.33 9.31
CA ALA A 131 -8.69 8.01 9.43
C ALA A 131 -9.50 8.88 8.47
N PHE A 132 -10.62 8.35 8.01
CA PHE A 132 -11.58 9.07 7.17
C PHE A 132 -12.98 8.48 7.37
N VAL A 133 -13.99 9.24 6.96
CA VAL A 133 -15.40 8.81 7.00
C VAL A 133 -15.86 8.56 5.58
N GLN A 134 -16.43 7.38 5.31
CA GLN A 134 -17.05 7.06 4.03
C GLN A 134 -18.38 6.36 4.27
N ASP A 135 -19.45 6.85 3.64
CA ASP A 135 -20.81 6.31 3.78
C ASP A 135 -21.22 6.16 5.27
N GLY A 136 -20.82 7.15 6.08
CA GLY A 136 -21.04 7.20 7.52
C GLY A 136 -20.20 6.25 8.36
N THR A 137 -19.40 5.38 7.74
CA THR A 137 -18.52 4.46 8.45
C THR A 137 -17.13 5.08 8.59
N ILE A 138 -16.55 4.94 9.78
CA ILE A 138 -15.18 5.38 10.03
C ILE A 138 -14.23 4.26 9.63
N TYR A 139 -13.29 4.62 8.78
CA TYR A 139 -12.18 3.77 8.40
C TYR A 139 -10.90 4.38 8.87
N TYR A 140 -9.94 3.54 9.24
CA TYR A 140 -8.60 4.00 9.57
C TYR A 140 -7.54 3.00 9.13
N SER A 141 -6.33 3.52 8.92
CA SER A 141 -5.14 2.72 8.67
C SER A 141 -4.06 3.12 9.64
N PRO A 142 -3.38 2.17 10.32
CA PRO A 142 -2.25 2.46 11.19
C PRO A 142 -0.95 2.73 10.43
N ASN A 143 -0.82 2.25 9.19
CA ASN A 143 0.44 2.23 8.44
C ASN A 143 0.35 2.86 7.04
N CYS A 144 -0.73 3.60 6.75
CA CYS A 144 -0.93 4.23 5.46
C CYS A 144 -1.74 5.52 5.56
N SER A 145 -1.21 6.58 4.95
CA SER A 145 -1.88 7.89 4.87
C SER A 145 -2.60 8.14 3.54
N ARG A 146 -2.54 7.15 2.63
CA ARG A 146 -3.11 7.21 1.28
C ARG A 146 -4.63 7.42 1.34
N THR A 147 -5.15 8.39 0.59
CA THR A 147 -6.58 8.52 0.30
C THR A 147 -7.02 7.34 -0.57
N ILE A 148 -7.98 6.58 -0.10
CA ILE A 148 -8.55 5.44 -0.82
C ILE A 148 -10.07 5.55 -0.89
N MET A 149 -10.67 4.72 -1.73
CA MET A 149 -12.11 4.43 -1.67
C MET A 149 -12.29 3.00 -1.19
N ILE A 150 -13.07 2.84 -0.12
CA ILE A 150 -13.47 1.52 0.36
C ILE A 150 -14.58 1.01 -0.55
N PRO A 151 -14.43 -0.16 -1.18
CA PRO A 151 -15.52 -0.74 -1.97
C PRO A 151 -16.69 -1.08 -1.05
N SER A 152 -17.92 -1.02 -1.55
CA SER A 152 -19.09 -1.47 -0.78
C SER A 152 -18.94 -2.96 -0.43
N GLU A 153 -19.30 -3.35 0.80
CA GLU A 153 -19.18 -4.73 1.31
C GLU A 153 -19.98 -5.76 0.48
N CYS A 154 -21.07 -5.33 -0.18
CA CYS A 154 -22.03 -6.20 -0.87
C CYS A 154 -21.60 -6.58 -2.30
N LEU A 155 -20.41 -7.15 -2.45
CA LEU A 155 -19.98 -7.69 -3.74
C LEU A 155 -20.27 -9.20 -3.80
N VAL A 156 -21.54 -9.53 -4.09
CA VAL A 156 -21.95 -10.90 -4.49
C VAL A 156 -21.25 -11.31 -5.79
N SER A 157 -20.82 -10.32 -6.59
CA SER A 157 -20.09 -10.49 -7.84
C SER A 157 -18.63 -10.05 -7.72
N SER A 158 -17.78 -10.57 -8.60
CA SER A 158 -16.39 -10.11 -8.71
C SER A 158 -16.31 -8.60 -8.86
N PRO A 159 -15.41 -7.89 -8.13
CA PRO A 159 -15.18 -6.45 -8.32
C PRO A 159 -14.74 -6.13 -9.75
N PHE A 160 -14.32 -7.14 -10.51
CA PHE A 160 -13.87 -7.02 -11.90
C PHE A 160 -14.96 -7.36 -12.92
N ASN A 161 -16.16 -7.73 -12.49
CA ASN A 161 -17.28 -8.00 -13.40
C ASN A 161 -17.97 -6.69 -13.82
N VAL A 162 -17.18 -5.74 -14.32
CA VAL A 162 -17.66 -4.48 -14.88
C VAL A 162 -17.47 -4.48 -16.40
N PRO A 163 -18.39 -3.88 -17.18
CA PRO A 163 -18.28 -3.86 -18.64
C PRO A 163 -16.99 -3.22 -19.17
N GLN A 164 -16.39 -2.34 -18.37
CA GLN A 164 -15.14 -1.64 -18.69
C GLN A 164 -14.18 -1.79 -17.52
N LEU A 165 -13.33 -2.80 -17.60
CA LEU A 165 -12.28 -3.03 -16.62
C LEU A 165 -11.23 -1.92 -16.73
N ASP A 166 -11.08 -1.13 -15.67
CA ASP A 166 -10.04 -0.11 -15.57
C ASP A 166 -8.89 -0.62 -14.68
N VAL A 167 -7.65 -0.39 -15.10
CA VAL A 167 -6.46 -0.74 -14.33
C VAL A 167 -6.45 -0.04 -12.96
N SER A 168 -7.04 1.16 -12.87
CA SER A 168 -7.18 1.88 -11.60
C SER A 168 -7.96 1.09 -10.53
N MET A 169 -8.88 0.20 -10.95
CA MET A 169 -9.67 -0.64 -10.03
C MET A 169 -8.79 -1.64 -9.29
N PHE A 170 -7.72 -2.13 -9.90
CA PHE A 170 -6.75 -3.01 -9.25
C PHE A 170 -5.86 -2.28 -8.26
N LYS A 171 -5.83 -0.94 -8.31
CA LYS A 171 -5.00 -0.11 -7.43
C LYS A 171 -5.72 0.39 -6.18
N GLN A 172 -7.01 0.09 -6.07
CA GLN A 172 -7.81 0.32 -4.88
C GLN A 172 -7.78 -0.94 -3.99
N PRO A 173 -7.78 -0.77 -2.67
CA PRO A 173 -7.88 -1.91 -1.76
C PRO A 173 -9.26 -2.55 -1.86
N VAL A 174 -9.31 -3.83 -1.52
CA VAL A 174 -10.55 -4.61 -1.46
C VAL A 174 -10.71 -5.22 -0.09
N TRP A 175 -11.95 -5.55 0.25
CA TRP A 175 -12.24 -6.38 1.40
C TRP A 175 -11.47 -7.69 1.31
N TRP A 176 -10.86 -8.05 2.44
CA TRP A 176 -10.21 -9.33 2.55
C TRP A 176 -11.20 -10.46 2.24
N SER A 177 -10.76 -11.39 1.41
CA SER A 177 -11.42 -12.66 1.15
C SER A 177 -10.41 -13.61 0.53
N ASP A 178 -10.67 -14.91 0.61
CA ASP A 178 -9.92 -15.92 -0.14
C ASP A 178 -9.83 -15.66 -1.65
N VAL A 179 -10.86 -15.04 -2.21
CA VAL A 179 -10.98 -14.84 -3.64
C VAL A 179 -10.19 -13.63 -4.12
N TYR A 180 -10.16 -12.55 -3.32
CA TYR A 180 -9.62 -11.24 -3.73
C TYR A 180 -8.52 -10.69 -2.82
N GLY A 181 -8.20 -11.34 -1.70
CA GLY A 181 -7.17 -10.91 -0.75
C GLY A 181 -5.78 -10.77 -1.37
N TRP A 182 -5.56 -11.46 -2.49
CA TRP A 182 -4.35 -11.29 -3.27
C TRP A 182 -4.16 -9.87 -3.83
N GLN A 183 -5.21 -9.08 -4.01
CA GLN A 183 -5.10 -7.72 -4.54
C GLN A 183 -4.30 -6.80 -3.61
N ALA A 184 -4.26 -7.11 -2.31
CA ALA A 184 -3.47 -6.37 -1.33
C ALA A 184 -1.99 -6.29 -1.66
N PHE A 185 -1.49 -7.27 -2.40
CA PHE A 185 -0.08 -7.41 -2.75
C PHE A 185 0.28 -6.73 -4.06
N ILE A 186 -0.65 -6.18 -4.82
CA ILE A 186 -0.31 -5.49 -6.07
C ILE A 186 0.50 -4.24 -5.70
N PRO A 187 1.70 -4.03 -6.27
CA PRO A 187 2.39 -2.77 -6.10
C PRO A 187 1.72 -1.69 -6.95
N LEU A 188 1.62 -0.50 -6.38
CA LEU A 188 1.10 0.69 -7.05
C LEU A 188 2.08 1.19 -8.13
N ALA A 189 3.36 0.86 -7.96
CA ALA A 189 4.49 1.30 -8.76
C ALA A 189 5.45 0.10 -9.05
N PRO A 190 5.06 -0.83 -9.94
CA PRO A 190 5.85 -2.04 -10.24
C PRO A 190 7.06 -1.74 -11.14
N SER A 191 8.26 -2.25 -10.82
CA SER A 191 9.43 -2.18 -11.71
C SER A 191 9.50 -3.39 -12.63
N TYR A 192 9.71 -3.14 -13.92
CA TYR A 192 9.84 -4.19 -14.94
C TYR A 192 11.28 -4.46 -15.34
N THR A 193 12.25 -3.80 -14.72
CA THR A 193 13.63 -3.69 -15.22
C THR A 193 14.47 -4.96 -15.08
N SER A 194 13.93 -5.99 -14.43
CA SER A 194 14.60 -7.27 -14.25
C SER A 194 13.87 -8.38 -14.96
N SER A 195 14.58 -9.47 -15.27
CA SER A 195 13.94 -10.75 -15.60
C SER A 195 12.92 -11.10 -14.50
N PRO A 196 11.78 -11.74 -14.82
CA PRO A 196 11.28 -12.05 -16.16
C PRO A 196 10.48 -10.92 -16.82
N PHE A 197 10.41 -9.74 -16.20
CA PHE A 197 9.54 -8.65 -16.61
C PHE A 197 10.16 -7.69 -17.64
N GLU A 198 11.46 -7.78 -17.90
CA GLU A 198 12.19 -6.92 -18.84
C GLU A 198 11.48 -6.73 -20.20
N PRO A 199 10.86 -7.76 -20.83
CA PRO A 199 10.15 -7.56 -22.09
C PRO A 199 8.96 -6.59 -22.00
N PHE A 200 8.41 -6.38 -20.80
CA PHE A 200 7.29 -5.47 -20.54
C PHE A 200 7.75 -4.04 -20.20
N CYS A 201 9.06 -3.77 -20.05
CA CYS A 201 9.57 -2.40 -19.85
C CYS A 201 9.34 -1.49 -21.07
N TRP A 202 9.33 -2.08 -22.26
CA TRP A 202 9.49 -1.37 -23.52
C TRP A 202 8.20 -1.40 -24.29
N MET A 203 7.74 -0.25 -24.78
CA MET A 203 6.54 -0.17 -25.61
C MET A 203 6.84 -0.89 -26.93
N PRO A 204 6.27 -2.09 -27.19
CA PRO A 204 6.59 -2.85 -28.36
C PRO A 204 6.20 -2.07 -29.61
N ARG A 205 6.84 -2.41 -30.72
CA ARG A 205 6.54 -1.76 -31.99
C ARG A 205 5.09 -2.05 -32.37
N ILE A 206 4.34 -0.99 -32.63
CA ILE A 206 2.99 -1.08 -33.19
C ILE A 206 3.11 -0.90 -34.70
N VAL A 207 2.56 -1.85 -35.45
CA VAL A 207 2.62 -1.92 -36.91
C VAL A 207 1.22 -1.75 -37.52
N GLU A 208 1.17 -1.18 -38.72
CA GLU A 208 -0.06 -1.10 -39.51
C GLU A 208 -0.30 -2.43 -40.22
N VAL A 209 -1.53 -2.93 -40.13
CA VAL A 209 -1.96 -4.20 -40.75
C VAL A 209 -3.23 -3.95 -41.54
N LYS A 210 -3.26 -4.45 -42.78
CA LYS A 210 -4.44 -4.36 -43.64
C LYS A 210 -5.41 -5.47 -43.25
N SER A 211 -6.64 -5.12 -42.91
CA SER A 211 -7.68 -6.12 -42.65
C SER A 211 -8.00 -6.89 -43.95
N SER A 212 -8.14 -8.21 -43.85
CA SER A 212 -8.49 -9.05 -45.00
C SER A 212 -9.95 -8.86 -45.45
N HIS A 213 -10.82 -8.44 -44.53
CA HIS A 213 -12.27 -8.32 -44.76
C HIS A 213 -12.71 -6.89 -45.07
N HIS A 214 -11.97 -5.90 -44.57
CA HIS A 214 -12.28 -4.49 -44.72
C HIS A 214 -11.05 -3.79 -45.28
N ARG A 215 -11.19 -2.89 -46.26
CA ARG A 215 -10.07 -2.07 -46.79
C ARG A 215 -9.56 -1.03 -45.76
N GLU A 216 -9.70 -1.34 -44.48
CA GLU A 216 -9.32 -0.50 -43.34
C GLU A 216 -7.90 -0.87 -42.89
N ILE A 217 -7.16 0.16 -42.48
CA ILE A 217 -5.86 0.02 -41.83
C ILE A 217 -6.12 -0.15 -40.34
N LEU A 218 -5.61 -1.25 -39.77
CA LEU A 218 -5.63 -1.53 -38.34
C LEU A 218 -4.21 -1.42 -37.77
N TYR A 219 -4.11 -1.40 -36.45
CA TYR A 219 -2.86 -1.27 -35.71
C TYR A 219 -2.75 -2.40 -34.69
N GLU A 220 -1.66 -3.17 -34.74
CA GLU A 220 -1.39 -4.25 -33.80
C GLU A 220 0.06 -4.24 -33.33
N MET A 221 0.34 -5.01 -32.27
CA MET A 221 1.72 -5.26 -31.83
C MET A 221 2.46 -6.13 -32.86
N GLU A 222 3.72 -5.79 -33.15
CA GLU A 222 4.58 -6.60 -34.02
C GLU A 222 4.60 -8.07 -33.57
N GLY A 223 4.32 -9.00 -34.49
CA GLY A 223 4.02 -10.40 -34.15
C GLY A 223 5.10 -11.12 -33.33
N ALA A 224 6.39 -10.80 -33.56
CA ALA A 224 7.48 -11.37 -32.77
C ALA A 224 7.46 -10.91 -31.30
N GLU A 225 7.17 -9.63 -31.05
CA GLU A 225 7.03 -9.07 -29.69
C GLU A 225 5.76 -9.61 -29.02
N SER A 226 4.64 -9.70 -29.74
CA SER A 226 3.40 -10.29 -29.26
C SER A 226 3.58 -11.75 -28.82
N HIS A 227 4.28 -12.55 -29.63
CA HIS A 227 4.64 -13.93 -29.28
C HIS A 227 5.52 -13.99 -28.02
N ARG A 228 6.56 -13.16 -27.94
CA ARG A 228 7.46 -13.09 -26.77
C ARG A 228 6.69 -12.72 -25.50
N TRP A 229 5.76 -11.78 -25.57
CA TRP A 229 4.89 -11.40 -24.45
C TRP A 229 3.99 -12.55 -24.03
N ARG A 230 3.36 -13.25 -24.98
CA ARG A 230 2.49 -14.40 -24.70
C ARG A 230 3.26 -15.58 -24.10
N GLU A 231 4.48 -15.83 -24.54
CA GLU A 231 5.33 -16.87 -23.95
C GLU A 231 5.65 -16.56 -22.48
N ARG A 232 6.02 -15.31 -22.19
CA ARG A 232 6.26 -14.85 -20.81
C ARG A 232 5.01 -14.86 -19.95
N GLU A 233 3.86 -14.52 -20.54
CA GLU A 233 2.54 -14.67 -19.93
C GLU A 233 2.28 -16.09 -19.48
N ASN A 234 2.42 -17.04 -20.40
CA ASN A 234 2.16 -18.43 -20.14
C ASN A 234 3.10 -18.97 -19.05
N LEU A 235 4.38 -18.60 -19.07
CA LEU A 235 5.31 -18.96 -17.99
C LEU A 235 4.85 -18.45 -16.62
N LEU A 236 4.46 -17.18 -16.52
CA LEU A 236 3.99 -16.60 -15.26
C LEU A 236 2.66 -17.21 -14.79
N VAL A 237 1.71 -17.40 -15.70
CA VAL A 237 0.41 -18.01 -15.41
C VAL A 237 0.56 -19.46 -14.98
N THR A 238 1.40 -20.24 -15.65
CA THR A 238 1.67 -21.64 -15.30
C THR A 238 2.38 -21.73 -13.96
N ALA A 239 3.41 -20.90 -13.70
CA ALA A 239 4.08 -20.87 -12.40
C ALA A 239 3.09 -20.55 -11.27
N ALA A 240 2.21 -19.58 -11.50
CA ALA A 240 1.17 -19.22 -10.56
C ALA A 240 0.21 -20.38 -10.30
N GLU A 241 -0.27 -21.03 -11.35
CA GLU A 241 -1.17 -22.16 -11.25
C GLU A 241 -0.55 -23.34 -10.48
N GLN A 242 0.73 -23.63 -10.71
CA GLN A 242 1.43 -24.70 -9.96
C GLN A 242 1.52 -24.38 -8.47
N ILE A 243 1.90 -23.14 -8.12
CA ILE A 243 1.95 -22.73 -6.71
C ILE A 243 0.54 -22.80 -6.09
N ARG A 244 -0.51 -22.38 -6.81
CA ARG A 244 -1.90 -22.51 -6.34
C ARG A 244 -2.23 -23.94 -5.95
N ILE A 245 -2.00 -24.87 -6.87
CA ILE A 245 -2.38 -26.28 -6.71
C ILE A 245 -1.61 -26.89 -5.54
N TRP A 246 -0.31 -26.61 -5.44
CA TRP A 246 0.56 -27.21 -4.43
C TRP A 246 0.21 -26.81 -3.00
N TYR A 247 -0.16 -25.56 -2.79
CA TYR A 247 -0.49 -25.03 -1.48
C TYR A 247 -2.00 -24.92 -1.26
N LYS A 248 -2.79 -25.51 -2.17
CA LYS A 248 -4.25 -25.62 -2.10
C LYS A 248 -4.95 -24.29 -1.89
N ILE A 249 -4.43 -23.21 -2.47
CA ILE A 249 -5.05 -21.91 -2.21
C ILE A 249 -6.33 -21.73 -3.02
N SER A 250 -7.36 -21.30 -2.32
CA SER A 250 -8.65 -20.88 -2.85
C SER A 250 -8.57 -19.62 -3.74
N GLY A 251 -9.68 -19.36 -4.42
CA GLY A 251 -9.90 -18.09 -5.13
C GLY A 251 -9.65 -18.11 -6.64
N ASN A 252 -10.08 -17.02 -7.28
CA ASN A 252 -10.02 -16.84 -8.73
C ASN A 252 -8.66 -16.36 -9.18
N MET A 253 -8.14 -16.98 -10.24
CA MET A 253 -7.04 -16.37 -10.96
C MET A 253 -7.52 -15.05 -11.54
N PRO A 254 -6.68 -14.04 -11.54
CA PRO A 254 -7.05 -12.77 -12.14
C PRO A 254 -7.12 -12.84 -13.67
N PRO A 255 -7.49 -11.74 -14.36
CA PRO A 255 -7.37 -11.68 -15.80
C PRO A 255 -5.91 -11.77 -16.29
N ARG A 256 -5.73 -12.55 -17.36
CA ARG A 256 -4.51 -12.63 -18.16
C ARG A 256 -4.30 -11.33 -18.91
N PRO A 257 -3.08 -10.80 -19.05
CA PRO A 257 -2.78 -9.71 -19.99
C PRO A 257 -3.42 -9.86 -21.36
N SER A 258 -3.47 -11.06 -21.93
CA SER A 258 -4.12 -11.33 -23.22
C SER A 258 -5.62 -11.03 -23.21
N HIS A 259 -6.30 -11.03 -22.05
CA HIS A 259 -7.69 -10.57 -21.94
C HIS A 259 -7.87 -9.07 -22.25
N PHE A 260 -6.80 -8.27 -22.19
CA PHE A 260 -6.81 -6.88 -22.65
C PHE A 260 -6.57 -6.75 -24.16
N ASN A 261 -6.57 -7.86 -24.92
CA ASN A 261 -6.49 -7.89 -26.38
C ASN A 261 -5.29 -7.10 -26.94
N TYR A 262 -4.15 -7.11 -26.27
CA TYR A 262 -2.92 -6.41 -26.73
C TYR A 262 -2.38 -6.98 -28.05
N GLU A 263 -2.73 -8.23 -28.35
CA GLU A 263 -2.35 -8.98 -29.54
C GLU A 263 -3.28 -8.76 -30.73
N SER A 264 -4.48 -8.22 -30.49
CA SER A 264 -5.47 -7.99 -31.56
C SER A 264 -5.17 -6.70 -32.33
N ALA A 265 -5.63 -6.65 -33.57
CA ALA A 265 -5.59 -5.43 -34.37
C ALA A 265 -6.71 -4.45 -33.97
N HIS A 266 -6.35 -3.18 -33.79
CA HIS A 266 -7.25 -2.12 -33.33
C HIS A 266 -7.44 -1.04 -34.40
N LYS A 267 -8.57 -0.33 -34.36
CA LYS A 267 -8.93 0.71 -35.35
C LYS A 267 -8.01 1.94 -35.33
N SER A 268 -7.23 2.14 -34.27
CA SER A 268 -6.30 3.26 -34.17
C SER A 268 -5.06 2.89 -33.35
N TYR A 269 -3.94 3.54 -33.69
CA TYR A 269 -2.68 3.42 -32.95
C TYR A 269 -2.85 3.74 -31.46
N ALA A 270 -3.66 4.76 -31.12
CA ALA A 270 -3.89 5.16 -29.74
C ALA A 270 -4.62 4.08 -28.93
N VAL A 271 -5.59 3.39 -29.53
CA VAL A 271 -6.29 2.26 -28.90
C VAL A 271 -5.34 1.09 -28.73
N ALA A 272 -4.58 0.70 -29.76
CA ALA A 272 -3.57 -0.36 -29.65
C ALA A 272 -2.58 -0.06 -28.52
N LYS A 273 -2.00 1.15 -28.51
CA LYS A 273 -1.08 1.60 -27.47
C LYS A 273 -1.70 1.54 -26.07
N LYS A 274 -2.96 1.95 -25.92
CA LYS A 274 -3.70 1.86 -24.65
C LYS A 274 -3.83 0.40 -24.21
N MET A 275 -4.29 -0.49 -25.08
CA MET A 275 -4.48 -1.91 -24.75
C MET A 275 -3.16 -2.61 -24.38
N ILE A 276 -2.08 -2.29 -25.07
CA ILE A 276 -0.72 -2.75 -24.76
C ILE A 276 -0.25 -2.23 -23.39
N SER A 277 -0.52 -0.95 -23.09
CA SER A 277 -0.15 -0.36 -21.79
C SER A 277 -0.95 -0.99 -20.64
N LEU A 278 -2.25 -1.22 -20.82
CA LEU A 278 -3.10 -1.87 -19.81
C LEU A 278 -2.64 -3.30 -19.52
N ALA A 279 -2.23 -4.04 -20.56
CA ALA A 279 -1.68 -5.38 -20.42
C ALA A 279 -0.38 -5.40 -19.58
N CYS A 280 0.45 -4.37 -19.71
CA CYS A 280 1.68 -4.19 -18.92
C CYS A 280 1.45 -3.78 -17.48
N ASP A 281 0.64 -2.74 -17.24
CA ASP A 281 0.43 -2.17 -15.91
C ASP A 281 -0.14 -3.18 -14.91
N CYS A 282 -0.71 -4.27 -15.42
CA CYS A 282 -0.84 -5.48 -14.66
C CYS A 282 0.47 -6.30 -14.64
N SER A 283 1.61 -5.91 -14.04
CA SER A 283 2.68 -6.87 -13.60
C SER A 283 3.36 -6.59 -12.22
N ALA A 284 3.47 -7.61 -11.32
CA ALA A 284 4.35 -7.73 -10.11
C ALA A 284 3.90 -8.75 -8.99
N TYR A 285 4.84 -9.44 -8.28
CA TYR A 285 4.79 -10.66 -7.36
C TYR A 285 5.79 -10.89 -6.12
N SER A 286 5.48 -10.93 -4.82
CA SER A 286 6.24 -11.58 -3.64
C SER A 286 7.78 -11.79 -3.39
N ARG A 287 8.39 -11.58 -2.15
CA ARG A 287 9.84 -11.82 -1.67
C ARG A 287 9.99 -13.09 -0.78
N PRO A 288 11.22 -13.55 -0.46
CA PRO A 288 11.46 -14.72 0.38
C PRO A 288 11.31 -14.50 1.89
N ASP A 289 11.30 -15.65 2.57
CA ASP A 289 11.53 -15.89 3.98
C ASP A 289 12.90 -15.34 4.43
N PRO A 290 13.02 -14.64 5.58
CA PRO A 290 14.30 -14.20 6.13
C PRO A 290 15.28 -15.32 6.53
N ASN A 291 14.84 -16.58 6.68
CA ASN A 291 15.67 -17.66 7.25
C ASN A 291 16.16 -18.71 6.23
N SER A 292 15.77 -18.60 4.97
CA SER A 292 16.27 -19.43 3.87
C SER A 292 16.76 -18.55 2.72
N PRO A 293 17.92 -18.85 2.08
CA PRO A 293 18.40 -18.07 0.94
C PRO A 293 17.37 -18.03 -0.20
N PHE A 294 16.51 -19.06 -0.29
CA PHE A 294 15.43 -19.14 -1.25
C PHE A 294 14.13 -19.65 -0.60
N PRO A 295 12.98 -19.15 -1.02
CA PRO A 295 11.69 -19.60 -0.50
C PRO A 295 11.32 -20.98 -1.07
N VAL A 296 10.54 -21.78 -0.36
CA VAL A 296 10.30 -23.20 -0.71
C VAL A 296 9.71 -23.39 -2.12
N TRP A 297 8.85 -22.47 -2.56
CA TRP A 297 8.29 -22.52 -3.91
C TRP A 297 9.37 -22.42 -5.00
N TYR A 298 10.51 -21.76 -4.72
CA TYR A 298 11.62 -21.58 -5.66
C TYR A 298 12.19 -22.95 -6.03
N SER A 299 12.66 -23.70 -5.02
CA SER A 299 13.26 -25.02 -5.21
C SER A 299 12.27 -25.96 -5.88
N ARG A 300 10.98 -25.86 -5.55
CA ARG A 300 9.96 -26.70 -6.18
C ARG A 300 9.73 -26.38 -7.66
N LEU A 301 9.67 -25.10 -8.03
CA LEU A 301 9.55 -24.70 -9.44
C LEU A 301 10.80 -25.13 -10.23
N GLU A 302 11.99 -24.97 -9.65
CA GLU A 302 13.25 -25.40 -10.22
C GLU A 302 13.27 -26.92 -10.44
N GLU A 303 13.07 -27.71 -9.39
CA GLU A 303 13.22 -29.17 -9.41
C GLU A 303 12.13 -29.89 -10.22
N ARG A 304 10.86 -29.49 -10.05
CA ARG A 304 9.72 -30.27 -10.59
C ARG A 304 9.26 -29.83 -11.96
N HIS A 305 9.51 -28.57 -12.31
CA HIS A 305 9.02 -27.98 -13.54
C HIS A 305 10.11 -27.39 -14.43
N ASN A 306 11.38 -27.54 -14.02
CA ASN A 306 12.54 -27.15 -14.82
C ASN A 306 12.49 -25.67 -15.25
N TYR A 307 12.01 -24.80 -14.36
CA TYR A 307 12.08 -23.36 -14.59
C TYR A 307 13.55 -22.91 -14.57
N PRO A 308 13.99 -22.03 -15.50
CA PRO A 308 15.37 -21.57 -15.50
C PRO A 308 15.71 -20.82 -14.20
N ALA A 309 16.83 -21.16 -13.56
CA ALA A 309 17.30 -20.47 -12.34
C ALA A 309 17.35 -18.95 -12.51
N ALA A 310 17.90 -18.44 -13.61
CA ALA A 310 17.94 -16.99 -13.90
C ALA A 310 16.54 -16.33 -14.02
N TRP A 311 15.51 -17.10 -14.39
CA TRP A 311 14.13 -16.60 -14.39
C TRP A 311 13.58 -16.52 -12.96
N LEU A 312 13.85 -17.55 -12.14
CA LEU A 312 13.46 -17.59 -10.74
C LEU A 312 14.21 -16.52 -9.92
N ASP A 313 15.52 -16.36 -10.12
CA ASP A 313 16.33 -15.29 -9.53
C ASP A 313 15.80 -13.90 -9.89
N GLY A 314 15.46 -13.71 -11.16
CA GLY A 314 14.83 -12.48 -11.63
C GLY A 314 13.49 -12.21 -10.93
N LEU A 315 12.68 -13.26 -10.75
CA LEU A 315 11.46 -13.19 -9.95
C LEU A 315 11.82 -12.80 -8.51
N THR A 316 12.76 -13.48 -7.84
CA THR A 316 13.17 -13.20 -6.45
C THR A 316 13.73 -11.79 -6.20
N SER A 317 14.12 -11.05 -7.25
CA SER A 317 14.74 -9.73 -7.16
C SER A 317 13.87 -8.57 -7.66
N SER A 318 12.69 -8.82 -8.22
CA SER A 318 11.84 -7.74 -8.75
C SER A 318 10.97 -7.06 -7.69
N THR A 319 10.17 -6.03 -8.05
CA THR A 319 9.25 -5.32 -7.11
C THR A 319 8.13 -6.18 -6.58
N VAL A 320 7.78 -7.15 -7.40
CA VAL A 320 7.44 -8.49 -7.03
C VAL A 320 7.84 -8.80 -5.59
N CYS A 321 9.11 -9.09 -5.42
CA CYS A 321 9.75 -9.34 -4.17
C CYS A 321 9.72 -8.19 -3.20
N SER A 322 9.96 -6.98 -3.65
CA SER A 322 10.19 -5.89 -2.70
C SER A 322 8.95 -5.49 -1.87
N TYR A 323 9.07 -5.51 -0.55
CA TYR A 323 8.10 -4.93 0.39
C TYR A 323 8.58 -3.59 0.96
N ASN A 324 9.59 -2.98 0.35
CA ASN A 324 10.08 -1.69 0.78
C ASN A 324 9.02 -0.61 0.49
N ILE A 325 8.62 0.12 1.54
CA ILE A 325 7.54 1.12 1.47
C ILE A 325 7.87 2.29 0.54
N GLN A 326 9.15 2.69 0.44
CA GLN A 326 9.57 3.80 -0.41
C GLN A 326 9.63 3.40 -1.89
N THR A 327 10.09 2.20 -2.21
CA THR A 327 10.27 1.75 -3.60
C THR A 327 9.07 1.03 -4.16
N THR A 328 8.25 0.41 -3.31
CA THR A 328 7.22 -0.53 -3.74
C THR A 328 5.98 -0.44 -2.84
N PRO A 329 5.31 0.72 -2.82
CA PRO A 329 4.06 0.86 -2.09
C PRO A 329 3.01 -0.08 -2.69
N ARG A 330 2.21 -0.73 -1.84
CA ARG A 330 1.22 -1.73 -2.26
C ARG A 330 -0.20 -1.23 -2.09
N VAL A 331 -1.11 -1.91 -2.79
CA VAL A 331 -2.54 -1.58 -2.79
C VAL A 331 -3.14 -1.75 -1.41
N GLY A 332 -2.79 -2.82 -0.70
CA GLY A 332 -3.29 -3.13 0.64
C GLY A 332 -4.73 -3.64 0.68
N VAL A 333 -5.26 -3.79 1.90
CA VAL A 333 -6.47 -4.59 2.20
C VAL A 333 -7.38 -3.90 3.20
N VAL A 334 -8.69 -4.08 3.03
CA VAL A 334 -9.70 -3.70 4.03
C VAL A 334 -10.07 -4.90 4.89
N PHE A 335 -9.99 -4.74 6.21
CA PHE A 335 -10.32 -5.76 7.19
C PHE A 335 -11.60 -5.44 7.96
N GLN A 336 -12.34 -6.51 8.24
CA GLN A 336 -13.32 -6.58 9.30
C GLN A 336 -12.74 -7.45 10.42
N TRP A 337 -12.87 -6.98 11.67
CA TRP A 337 -12.25 -7.62 12.83
C TRP A 337 -12.85 -9.00 13.11
N SER A 338 -14.16 -9.12 12.92
CA SER A 338 -15.00 -10.25 13.33
C SER A 338 -14.90 -11.50 12.45
N ILE A 339 -13.96 -11.55 11.50
CA ILE A 339 -13.86 -12.70 10.60
C ILE A 339 -12.77 -13.65 11.12
N ASP A 340 -13.21 -14.77 11.68
CA ASP A 340 -12.42 -15.99 11.88
C ASP A 340 -12.08 -16.62 10.51
N ASP A 341 -11.34 -15.87 9.69
CA ASP A 341 -10.87 -16.34 8.41
C ASP A 341 -9.57 -17.10 8.61
N VAL A 342 -9.67 -18.43 8.69
CA VAL A 342 -8.55 -19.36 8.86
C VAL A 342 -7.52 -19.21 7.74
N HIS A 343 -7.91 -18.72 6.57
CA HIS A 343 -7.03 -18.56 5.42
C HIS A 343 -6.39 -17.16 5.37
N ARG A 344 -6.80 -16.23 6.23
CA ARG A 344 -6.24 -14.89 6.32
C ARG A 344 -4.88 -14.90 7.04
N PRO A 345 -3.85 -14.26 6.46
CA PRO A 345 -2.63 -13.99 7.21
C PRO A 345 -2.91 -13.14 8.47
N PRO A 346 -2.19 -13.38 9.58
CA PRO A 346 -2.23 -12.52 10.76
C PRO A 346 -1.88 -11.07 10.40
N ILE A 347 -2.43 -10.13 11.18
CA ILE A 347 -2.25 -8.69 10.98
C ILE A 347 -0.77 -8.30 11.07
N GLU A 348 -0.04 -8.96 11.96
CA GLU A 348 1.42 -8.89 12.17
C GLU A 348 2.16 -9.05 10.86
N TRP A 349 1.72 -10.01 10.04
CA TRP A 349 2.39 -10.33 8.80
C TRP A 349 2.22 -9.19 7.78
N PHE A 350 1.01 -8.66 7.61
CA PHE A 350 0.77 -7.50 6.74
C PHE A 350 1.55 -6.27 7.20
N HIS A 351 1.57 -6.01 8.50
CA HIS A 351 2.31 -4.89 9.08
C HIS A 351 3.82 -5.01 8.84
N SER A 352 4.40 -6.17 9.14
CA SER A 352 5.84 -6.43 8.96
C SER A 352 6.31 -6.30 7.50
N ARG A 353 5.38 -6.42 6.55
CA ARG A 353 5.63 -6.30 5.11
C ARG A 353 5.17 -4.97 4.53
N HIS A 354 4.88 -3.99 5.38
CA HIS A 354 4.45 -2.65 4.98
C HIS A 354 3.28 -2.67 3.98
N ILE A 355 2.40 -3.67 4.10
CA ILE A 355 1.19 -3.74 3.28
C ILE A 355 0.17 -2.85 3.97
N PRO A 356 -0.39 -1.84 3.27
CA PRO A 356 -1.41 -1.00 3.85
C PRO A 356 -2.63 -1.80 4.31
N MET A 357 -3.11 -1.50 5.50
CA MET A 357 -4.30 -2.14 6.09
C MET A 357 -5.29 -1.07 6.46
N TRP A 358 -6.55 -1.25 6.10
CA TRP A 358 -7.65 -0.38 6.51
C TRP A 358 -8.63 -1.19 7.34
N PHE A 359 -9.04 -0.63 8.46
CA PHE A 359 -9.96 -1.25 9.40
C PHE A 359 -11.22 -0.40 9.51
N VAL A 360 -12.34 -1.08 9.69
CA VAL A 360 -13.58 -0.46 10.15
C VAL A 360 -13.44 -0.11 11.63
N TRP A 361 -13.94 1.06 12.03
CA TRP A 361 -14.05 1.44 13.44
C TRP A 361 -15.50 1.74 13.79
N SER A 362 -16.25 0.69 14.14
CA SER A 362 -17.63 0.81 14.66
C SER A 362 -17.67 0.57 16.17
N SER A 363 -18.85 0.71 16.77
CA SER A 363 -19.10 0.37 18.17
C SER A 363 -18.86 -1.11 18.47
N ALA A 364 -19.01 -1.99 17.48
CA ALA A 364 -18.70 -3.41 17.63
C ALA A 364 -17.18 -3.64 17.79
N GLU A 365 -16.36 -3.01 16.95
CA GLU A 365 -14.89 -3.07 17.08
C GLU A 365 -14.41 -2.38 18.36
N GLU A 366 -14.97 -1.21 18.72
CA GLU A 366 -14.63 -0.55 19.99
C GLU A 366 -14.92 -1.44 21.21
N GLN A 367 -16.07 -2.13 21.21
CA GLN A 367 -16.43 -3.07 22.27
C GLN A 367 -15.51 -4.28 22.29
N HIS A 368 -15.18 -4.84 21.12
CA HIS A 368 -14.30 -5.99 21.01
C HIS A 368 -12.88 -5.68 21.52
N ALA A 369 -12.33 -4.50 21.21
CA ALA A 369 -11.03 -4.04 21.73
C ALA A 369 -11.02 -3.87 23.25
N ARG A 370 -12.19 -3.56 23.86
CA ARG A 370 -12.33 -3.45 25.32
C ARG A 370 -12.42 -4.80 26.00
N GLU A 371 -13.12 -5.74 25.37
CA GLU A 371 -13.34 -7.09 25.90
C GLU A 371 -12.09 -7.95 25.76
N ASP A 372 -11.42 -7.89 24.60
CA ASP A 372 -10.21 -8.64 24.32
C ASP A 372 -9.00 -7.70 24.16
N ARG A 373 -8.12 -7.75 25.16
CA ARG A 373 -6.86 -7.00 25.18
C ARG A 373 -5.91 -7.38 24.06
N SER A 374 -6.08 -8.55 23.43
CA SER A 374 -5.28 -8.95 22.28
C SER A 374 -5.46 -7.98 21.11
N TYR A 375 -6.63 -7.34 20.98
CA TYR A 375 -6.93 -6.39 19.90
C TYR A 375 -6.79 -4.92 20.28
N SER A 376 -6.41 -4.61 21.52
CA SER A 376 -6.33 -3.21 21.97
C SER A 376 -5.31 -2.39 21.18
N PHE A 377 -4.28 -3.04 20.62
CA PHE A 377 -3.27 -2.37 19.79
C PHE A 377 -3.83 -1.89 18.44
N LEU A 378 -4.95 -2.45 17.98
CA LEU A 378 -5.63 -2.00 16.77
C LEU A 378 -6.44 -0.72 16.98
N GLN A 379 -6.77 -0.36 18.23
CA GLN A 379 -7.60 0.81 18.50
C GLN A 379 -6.92 2.10 17.97
N PRO A 380 -7.61 2.87 17.10
CA PRO A 380 -7.06 4.11 16.59
C PRO A 380 -6.97 5.16 17.70
N PRO A 381 -5.91 5.99 17.71
CA PRO A 381 -5.83 7.13 18.61
C PRO A 381 -7.00 8.10 18.40
N GLU A 382 -7.53 8.68 19.48
CA GLU A 382 -8.67 9.61 19.42
C GLU A 382 -8.40 10.81 18.50
N TYR A 383 -7.18 11.35 18.50
CA TYR A 383 -6.81 12.48 17.65
C TYR A 383 -6.95 12.17 16.15
N LEU A 384 -6.75 10.91 15.76
CA LEU A 384 -6.84 10.46 14.37
C LEU A 384 -8.30 10.49 13.91
N ILE A 385 -9.19 9.94 14.75
CA ILE A 385 -10.64 9.98 14.52
C ILE A 385 -11.17 11.41 14.57
N GLN A 386 -10.71 12.22 15.52
CA GLN A 386 -11.05 13.63 15.61
C GLN A 386 -10.67 14.40 14.34
N GLY A 387 -9.50 14.14 13.76
CA GLY A 387 -9.08 14.74 12.50
C GLY A 387 -10.03 14.41 11.35
N ALA A 388 -10.44 13.13 11.23
CA ALA A 388 -11.41 12.69 10.24
C ALA A 388 -12.78 13.36 10.40
N LEU A 389 -13.28 13.44 11.64
CA LEU A 389 -14.56 14.08 11.95
C LEU A 389 -14.50 15.60 11.72
N THR A 390 -13.40 16.26 12.11
CA THR A 390 -13.20 17.70 11.86
C THR A 390 -13.25 18.01 10.37
N MET A 391 -12.60 17.20 9.53
CA MET A 391 -12.64 17.36 8.07
C MET A 391 -14.06 17.23 7.50
N LEU A 392 -14.90 16.40 8.13
CA LEU A 392 -16.31 16.27 7.76
C LEU A 392 -17.10 17.53 8.15
N PHE A 393 -16.85 18.09 9.35
CA PHE A 393 -17.62 19.21 9.90
C PHE A 393 -17.16 20.61 9.46
N VAL A 394 -15.91 20.79 9.02
CA VAL A 394 -15.29 22.11 8.76
C VAL A 394 -15.22 22.45 7.25
N SER A 395 -16.05 21.84 6.41
CA SER A 395 -15.94 22.07 4.96
C SER A 395 -16.25 23.53 4.58
N PRO A 396 -15.27 24.32 4.09
CA PRO A 396 -15.43 25.76 3.86
C PRO A 396 -16.46 26.10 2.77
N SER A 397 -16.78 25.11 1.93
CA SER A 397 -17.82 25.18 0.90
C SER A 397 -19.24 25.16 1.45
N VAL A 398 -19.44 24.77 2.72
CA VAL A 398 -20.76 24.56 3.31
C VAL A 398 -20.91 25.48 4.50
N LYS A 399 -21.71 26.54 4.35
CA LYS A 399 -22.03 27.47 5.45
C LYS A 399 -22.89 26.84 6.56
N ILE A 400 -23.24 25.56 6.42
CA ILE A 400 -24.16 24.88 7.33
C ILE A 400 -23.34 24.06 8.34
N PRO A 401 -23.53 24.30 9.66
CA PRO A 401 -22.91 23.48 10.70
C PRO A 401 -23.41 22.03 10.58
N LEU A 402 -22.62 21.16 9.96
CA LEU A 402 -23.02 19.77 9.69
C LEU A 402 -23.30 18.99 10.99
N ALA A 403 -22.59 19.28 12.09
CA ALA A 403 -22.89 18.69 13.39
C ALA A 403 -24.25 19.18 13.92
N GLY A 404 -24.51 20.49 13.78
CA GLY A 404 -25.83 21.13 13.88
C GLY A 404 -26.95 20.32 13.25
N LEU A 405 -26.84 20.09 11.94
CA LEU A 405 -27.86 19.38 11.16
C LEU A 405 -28.06 17.94 11.60
N ILE A 406 -26.97 17.21 11.84
CA ILE A 406 -27.04 15.79 12.18
C ILE A 406 -27.74 15.62 13.53
N MET A 407 -27.39 16.43 14.53
CA MET A 407 -28.01 16.36 15.85
C MET A 407 -29.44 16.90 15.85
N GLN A 408 -29.72 18.00 15.14
CA GLN A 408 -31.09 18.53 14.99
C GLN A 408 -32.02 17.47 14.38
N HIS A 409 -31.56 16.75 13.36
CA HIS A 409 -32.29 15.62 12.80
C HIS A 409 -32.40 14.44 13.75
N TYR A 410 -31.32 14.11 14.46
CA TYR A 410 -31.35 13.04 15.46
C TYR A 410 -32.41 13.31 16.55
N TYR A 411 -32.53 14.56 17.01
CA TYR A 411 -33.52 14.97 18.00
C TYR A 411 -34.94 15.13 17.44
N SER A 412 -35.10 15.56 16.18
CA SER A 412 -36.43 15.74 15.55
C SER A 412 -37.14 14.42 15.26
N LEU A 413 -36.40 13.31 15.16
CA LEU A 413 -36.92 11.99 14.79
C LEU A 413 -37.77 11.29 15.87
N GLY A 414 -37.80 11.78 17.10
CA GLY A 414 -38.57 11.14 18.17
C GLY A 414 -38.20 9.66 18.35
N SER A 415 -39.20 8.78 18.48
CA SER A 415 -39.00 7.36 18.85
C SER A 415 -38.62 6.43 17.69
N ASP A 416 -38.63 6.89 16.43
CA ASP A 416 -38.38 6.03 15.25
C ASP A 416 -37.14 6.48 14.45
N PRO A 417 -35.93 6.10 14.90
CA PRO A 417 -34.67 6.50 14.28
C PRO A 417 -34.33 5.73 12.99
N MET A 418 -35.12 4.75 12.55
CA MET A 418 -34.69 3.77 11.54
C MET A 418 -35.00 4.15 10.08
N THR A 419 -35.85 5.14 9.82
CA THR A 419 -36.26 5.51 8.46
C THR A 419 -35.50 6.69 7.84
N ASN A 420 -34.57 7.31 8.57
CA ASN A 420 -33.96 8.57 8.15
C ASN A 420 -32.59 8.40 7.48
N GLU A 421 -32.42 9.01 6.30
CA GLU A 421 -31.14 9.16 5.58
C GLU A 421 -30.04 9.81 6.44
N THR A 422 -30.39 10.66 7.41
CA THR A 422 -29.43 11.32 8.31
C THR A 422 -28.79 10.35 9.31
N VAL A 423 -29.46 9.26 9.68
CA VAL A 423 -28.89 8.20 10.54
C VAL A 423 -27.94 7.30 9.75
N LYS A 424 -28.16 7.13 8.44
CA LYS A 424 -27.22 6.44 7.54
C LYS A 424 -25.90 7.21 7.38
N LEU A 425 -25.96 8.53 7.52
CA LEU A 425 -24.94 9.50 7.17
C LEU A 425 -23.66 9.45 8.00
N LEU A 426 -23.79 9.13 9.29
CA LEU A 426 -22.68 8.82 10.20
C LEU A 426 -22.79 7.39 10.74
N ALA A 427 -23.72 6.60 10.17
CA ALA A 427 -24.10 5.30 10.69
C ALA A 427 -24.20 5.32 12.22
N LEU A 428 -24.80 6.38 12.82
CA LEU A 428 -24.64 6.69 14.26
C LEU A 428 -25.03 5.55 15.19
N LYS A 429 -25.94 4.68 14.72
CA LYS A 429 -26.31 3.43 15.38
C LYS A 429 -25.11 2.52 15.68
N TYR A 430 -24.12 2.53 14.79
CA TYR A 430 -22.89 1.76 14.85
C TYR A 430 -21.68 2.65 15.15
N ALA A 431 -21.86 3.95 15.42
CA ALA A 431 -20.74 4.83 15.69
C ALA A 431 -20.15 4.54 17.09
N PRO A 432 -18.81 4.54 17.23
CA PRO A 432 -18.14 4.45 18.52
C PRO A 432 -18.59 5.55 19.50
N LEU A 433 -18.51 5.27 20.80
CA LEU A 433 -18.95 6.19 21.86
C LEU A 433 -18.21 7.54 21.79
N PHE A 434 -16.93 7.52 21.42
CA PHE A 434 -16.14 8.73 21.19
C PHE A 434 -16.75 9.64 20.11
N VAL A 435 -17.24 9.07 19.01
CA VAL A 435 -17.82 9.81 17.88
C VAL A 435 -19.11 10.50 18.31
N LEU A 436 -19.95 9.81 19.09
CA LEU A 436 -21.16 10.39 19.67
C LEU A 436 -20.81 11.58 20.57
N ARG A 437 -19.85 11.42 21.49
CA ARG A 437 -19.38 12.49 22.38
C ARG A 437 -18.83 13.68 21.59
N TYR A 438 -18.01 13.42 20.58
CA TYR A 438 -17.41 14.45 19.74
C TYR A 438 -18.46 15.23 18.96
N THR A 439 -19.41 14.52 18.33
CA THR A 439 -20.49 15.12 17.54
C THR A 439 -21.41 15.96 18.43
N THR A 440 -21.75 15.47 19.63
CA THR A 440 -22.51 16.25 20.62
C THR A 440 -21.76 17.50 21.06
N LYS A 441 -20.45 17.42 21.31
CA LYS A 441 -19.65 18.60 21.66
C LYS A 441 -19.64 19.64 20.53
N MET A 442 -19.37 19.20 19.30
CA MET A 442 -19.38 20.08 18.12
C MET A 442 -20.74 20.74 17.90
N PHE A 443 -21.83 20.02 18.19
CA PHE A 443 -23.17 20.56 18.16
C PHE A 443 -23.38 21.65 19.21
N LEU A 444 -23.06 21.39 20.47
CA LEU A 444 -23.21 22.36 21.56
C LEU A 444 -22.40 23.64 21.31
N ASP A 445 -21.24 23.52 20.67
CA ASP A 445 -20.41 24.67 20.28
C ASP A 445 -21.03 25.49 19.12
N GLN A 446 -21.90 24.87 18.29
CA GLN A 446 -22.54 25.48 17.12
C GLN A 446 -24.00 25.95 17.36
N ASP A 447 -24.65 25.50 18.42
CA ASP A 447 -26.11 25.61 18.67
C ASP A 447 -26.63 27.02 19.05
N ARG A 448 -25.90 28.09 18.73
CA ARG A 448 -26.36 29.46 19.03
C ARG A 448 -27.28 30.07 17.98
N ASP A 449 -27.44 29.47 16.80
CA ASP A 449 -28.14 30.11 15.66
C ASP A 449 -28.99 29.16 14.78
N VAL A 450 -29.22 27.90 15.19
CA VAL A 450 -29.93 26.94 14.33
C VAL A 450 -31.45 27.13 14.44
N GLY A 451 -32.03 27.87 13.48
CA GLY A 451 -33.48 28.00 13.32
C GLY A 451 -34.19 26.67 13.00
N ASN A 452 -35.52 26.71 12.91
CA ASN A 452 -36.34 25.52 12.58
C ASN A 452 -35.85 24.81 11.31
N PRO A 453 -35.85 23.46 11.29
CA PRO A 453 -35.28 22.69 10.19
C PRO A 453 -36.09 22.89 8.90
N ASP A 454 -35.46 23.49 7.89
CA ASP A 454 -35.99 23.64 6.54
C ASP A 454 -35.82 22.29 5.78
N PRO A 455 -36.85 21.71 5.16
CA PRO A 455 -36.72 20.50 4.31
C PRO A 455 -35.71 20.64 3.16
N SER A 456 -35.33 21.86 2.77
CA SER A 456 -34.18 22.17 1.90
C SER A 456 -32.84 21.56 2.40
N ILE A 457 -32.70 21.37 3.71
CA ILE A 457 -31.49 20.88 4.37
C ILE A 457 -31.11 19.47 3.89
N ASP A 458 -32.09 18.59 3.68
CA ASP A 458 -31.82 17.20 3.25
C ASP A 458 -31.28 17.13 1.81
N ALA A 459 -31.72 18.06 0.96
CA ALA A 459 -31.17 18.20 -0.39
C ALA A 459 -29.74 18.73 -0.32
N ALA A 460 -29.52 19.82 0.42
CA ALA A 460 -28.20 20.41 0.61
C ALA A 460 -27.19 19.40 1.19
N LEU A 461 -27.61 18.63 2.19
CA LEU A 461 -26.79 17.60 2.83
C LEU A 461 -26.40 16.47 1.86
N ARG A 462 -27.35 15.98 1.05
CA ARG A 462 -27.07 14.99 0.01
C ARG A 462 -26.08 15.52 -1.02
N ASP A 463 -26.19 16.79 -1.40
CA ASP A 463 -25.28 17.41 -2.37
C ASP A 463 -23.87 17.59 -1.80
N VAL A 464 -23.75 17.97 -0.52
CA VAL A 464 -22.47 18.05 0.19
C VAL A 464 -21.79 16.68 0.25
N LEU A 465 -22.53 15.62 0.56
CA LEU A 465 -21.97 14.27 0.59
C LEU A 465 -21.54 13.78 -0.78
N LYS A 466 -22.38 13.97 -1.81
CA LYS A 466 -22.01 13.64 -3.18
C LYS A 466 -20.75 14.37 -3.60
N HIS A 467 -20.62 15.64 -3.23
CA HIS A 467 -19.43 16.43 -3.51
C HIS A 467 -18.21 15.88 -2.76
N LYS A 468 -18.30 15.60 -1.46
CA LYS A 468 -17.21 14.99 -0.69
C LYS A 468 -16.78 13.63 -1.18
N GLN A 469 -17.75 12.78 -1.53
CA GLN A 469 -17.48 11.46 -2.11
C GLN A 469 -16.82 11.60 -3.48
N ALA A 470 -17.22 12.59 -4.30
CA ALA A 470 -16.56 12.88 -5.56
C ALA A 470 -15.13 13.41 -5.37
N GLU A 471 -14.89 14.28 -4.38
CA GLU A 471 -13.55 14.76 -3.99
C GLU A 471 -12.65 13.58 -3.56
N GLN A 472 -13.15 12.72 -2.67
CA GLN A 472 -12.42 11.54 -2.20
C GLN A 472 -12.16 10.54 -3.35
N HIS A 473 -13.13 10.34 -4.23
CA HIS A 473 -12.98 9.51 -5.42
C HIS A 473 -11.98 10.11 -6.43
N ALA A 474 -11.89 11.43 -6.54
CA ALA A 474 -10.87 12.08 -7.35
C ALA A 474 -9.47 11.96 -6.71
N ALA A 475 -9.37 12.19 -5.40
CA ALA A 475 -8.12 12.08 -4.65
C ALA A 475 -7.58 10.64 -4.64
N SER A 476 -8.42 9.64 -4.38
CA SER A 476 -8.04 8.23 -4.45
C SER A 476 -7.63 7.78 -5.85
N ARG A 477 -8.26 8.30 -6.90
CA ARG A 477 -7.82 8.06 -8.29
C ARG A 477 -6.49 8.72 -8.58
N ALA A 478 -6.26 9.95 -8.12
CA ALA A 478 -4.98 10.65 -8.27
C ALA A 478 -3.85 9.91 -7.53
N GLU A 479 -4.11 9.41 -6.32
CA GLU A 479 -3.13 8.65 -5.54
C GLU A 479 -2.94 7.22 -6.05
N ALA A 480 -3.95 6.60 -6.67
CA ALA A 480 -3.78 5.36 -7.42
C ALA A 480 -3.05 5.57 -8.76
N ALA A 481 -3.16 6.77 -9.33
CA ALA A 481 -2.43 7.20 -10.50
C ALA A 481 -0.99 7.64 -10.17
N ILE A 482 -0.35 7.03 -9.15
CA ILE A 482 1.13 7.07 -9.02
C ILE A 482 1.67 6.84 -10.43
N PRO A 483 2.53 7.75 -10.96
CA PRO A 483 2.96 7.70 -12.34
C PRO A 483 3.45 6.29 -12.67
N THR A 484 2.60 5.51 -13.33
CA THR A 484 3.07 4.29 -13.96
C THR A 484 4.01 4.80 -15.01
N GLN A 485 5.29 4.43 -14.87
CA GLN A 485 6.29 4.85 -15.82
C GLN A 485 5.74 4.52 -17.19
N THR A 486 5.52 5.55 -18.00
CA THR A 486 5.09 5.34 -19.37
C THR A 486 6.12 4.43 -20.00
N MET A 487 5.69 3.26 -20.48
CA MET A 487 6.56 2.29 -21.12
C MET A 487 7.57 3.00 -22.01
N LEU A 488 8.85 2.63 -21.88
CA LEU A 488 9.92 3.34 -22.56
C LEU A 488 9.69 3.24 -24.07
N ASP A 489 9.67 4.39 -24.74
CA ASP A 489 9.45 4.45 -26.18
C ASP A 489 10.64 3.81 -26.91
N VAL A 490 10.39 2.69 -27.58
CA VAL A 490 11.39 1.92 -28.36
C VAL A 490 12.08 2.78 -29.43
N LYS A 491 11.46 3.89 -29.87
CA LYS A 491 12.12 4.84 -30.79
C LYS A 491 13.39 5.46 -30.20
N LYS A 492 13.51 5.52 -28.88
CA LYS A 492 14.73 5.95 -28.17
C LYS A 492 15.51 4.70 -27.74
N LYS A 493 16.16 4.03 -28.70
CA LYS A 493 17.07 2.91 -28.43
C LYS A 493 18.24 3.39 -27.58
N GLY A 494 18.14 3.21 -26.27
CA GLY A 494 19.21 3.44 -25.31
C GLY A 494 19.38 2.24 -24.40
N SER A 495 20.61 1.98 -23.96
CA SER A 495 20.88 0.96 -22.95
C SER A 495 20.60 1.54 -21.56
N LEU A 496 19.95 0.75 -20.70
CA LEU A 496 19.69 1.08 -19.31
C LEU A 496 20.79 0.53 -18.40
N TYR A 497 21.15 1.31 -17.40
CA TYR A 497 22.15 0.96 -16.39
C TYR A 497 21.65 1.39 -15.01
N ASN A 498 22.05 0.69 -13.94
CA ASN A 498 21.73 1.12 -12.58
C ASN A 498 22.44 2.43 -12.26
N HIS A 499 23.72 2.51 -12.65
CA HIS A 499 24.55 3.70 -12.55
C HIS A 499 25.46 3.78 -13.79
N TRP A 500 25.84 4.98 -14.21
CA TRP A 500 26.74 5.17 -15.35
C TRP A 500 28.16 4.62 -15.07
N GLU A 501 28.57 4.53 -13.80
CA GLU A 501 29.83 3.91 -13.39
C GLU A 501 29.90 2.42 -13.75
N GLU A 502 28.80 1.67 -13.65
CA GLU A 502 28.78 0.26 -14.06
C GLU A 502 29.14 0.12 -15.55
N TYR A 503 28.67 1.05 -16.38
CA TYR A 503 29.02 1.09 -17.80
C TYR A 503 30.50 1.43 -17.99
N PHE A 504 31.03 2.43 -17.28
CA PHE A 504 32.44 2.80 -17.39
C PHE A 504 33.39 1.73 -16.85
N ALA A 505 33.03 1.00 -15.79
CA ALA A 505 33.79 -0.14 -15.30
C ALA A 505 33.87 -1.26 -16.36
N LYS A 506 32.73 -1.62 -16.97
CA LYS A 506 32.69 -2.58 -18.09
C LYS A 506 33.47 -2.09 -19.31
N ARG A 507 33.43 -0.79 -19.59
CA ARG A 507 34.19 -0.16 -20.67
C ARG A 507 35.69 -0.21 -20.41
N LEU A 508 36.15 0.12 -19.20
CA LEU A 508 37.55 0.06 -18.79
C LEU A 508 38.11 -1.35 -18.94
N LYS A 509 37.36 -2.37 -18.54
CA LYS A 509 37.75 -3.78 -18.75
C LYS A 509 37.96 -4.11 -20.23
N ARG A 510 37.03 -3.70 -21.11
CA ARG A 510 37.18 -3.87 -22.57
C ARG A 510 38.38 -3.10 -23.13
N HIS A 511 38.71 -1.95 -22.57
CA HIS A 511 39.91 -1.20 -22.96
C HIS A 511 41.18 -1.94 -22.57
N GLN A 512 41.25 -2.50 -21.35
CA GLN A 512 42.37 -3.33 -20.91
C GLN A 512 42.57 -4.54 -21.84
N GLU A 513 41.49 -5.19 -22.25
CA GLU A 513 41.54 -6.28 -23.23
C GLU A 513 42.06 -5.81 -24.60
N LYS A 514 41.63 -4.62 -25.07
CA LYS A 514 42.12 -4.01 -26.31
C LYS A 514 43.61 -3.66 -26.27
N LEU A 515 44.10 -3.12 -25.15
CA LEU A 515 45.51 -2.75 -24.98
C LEU A 515 46.46 -3.94 -25.18
N ASN A 516 46.01 -5.16 -24.87
CA ASN A 516 46.82 -6.37 -25.00
C ASN A 516 46.98 -6.85 -26.46
N VAL A 517 46.13 -6.40 -27.38
CA VAL A 517 46.12 -6.85 -28.78
C VAL A 517 46.48 -5.74 -29.77
N GLU A 518 46.74 -4.54 -29.28
CA GLU A 518 46.81 -3.35 -30.10
C GLU A 518 48.16 -3.19 -30.83
N THR A 519 48.11 -2.72 -32.07
CA THR A 519 49.30 -2.39 -32.85
C THR A 519 49.83 -0.97 -32.54
N PRO A 520 51.14 -0.69 -32.73
CA PRO A 520 51.70 0.65 -32.52
C PRO A 520 51.01 1.76 -33.32
N LYS A 521 50.45 1.42 -34.49
CA LYS A 521 49.73 2.37 -35.35
C LYS A 521 48.39 2.79 -34.73
N GLU A 522 47.65 1.84 -34.17
CA GLU A 522 46.38 2.11 -33.50
C GLU A 522 46.62 2.94 -32.23
N TRP A 523 47.69 2.62 -31.49
CA TRP A 523 48.10 3.39 -30.31
C TRP A 523 48.34 4.86 -30.65
N GLN A 524 49.03 5.12 -31.77
CA GLN A 524 49.28 6.49 -32.24
C GLN A 524 47.98 7.20 -32.65
N ILE A 525 47.01 6.49 -33.22
CA ILE A 525 45.68 7.04 -33.54
C ILE A 525 44.95 7.43 -32.25
N TRP A 526 45.01 6.61 -31.21
CA TRP A 526 44.37 6.88 -29.93
C TRP A 526 44.99 8.07 -29.22
N LEU A 527 46.33 8.14 -29.14
CA LEU A 527 47.05 9.30 -28.62
C LEU A 527 46.70 10.59 -29.39
N SER A 528 46.52 10.50 -30.71
CA SER A 528 46.11 11.65 -31.51
C SER A 528 44.68 12.10 -31.19
N ARG A 529 43.76 11.17 -30.91
CA ARG A 529 42.38 11.49 -30.52
C ARG A 529 42.30 12.04 -29.10
N GLU A 530 43.10 11.53 -28.19
CA GLU A 530 43.18 11.99 -26.81
C GLU A 530 43.69 13.44 -26.75
N ARG A 531 44.70 13.79 -27.55
CA ARG A 531 45.20 15.17 -27.66
C ARG A 531 44.18 16.13 -28.26
N ASN A 532 43.40 15.68 -29.25
CA ASN A 532 42.46 16.51 -30.01
C ASN A 532 41.13 15.78 -30.22
N PRO A 533 40.26 15.74 -29.20
CA PRO A 533 39.03 14.97 -29.26
C PRO A 533 38.04 15.59 -30.24
N SER A 534 37.61 14.84 -31.26
CA SER A 534 36.69 15.35 -32.28
C SER A 534 35.28 15.47 -31.73
N VAL A 535 34.65 16.63 -31.86
CA VAL A 535 33.23 16.82 -31.48
C VAL A 535 32.29 16.43 -32.64
N LYS A 536 32.64 16.83 -33.87
CA LYS A 536 31.75 16.67 -35.04
C LYS A 536 31.65 15.22 -35.54
N ASN A 537 32.75 14.47 -35.47
CA ASN A 537 32.84 13.15 -36.09
C ASN A 537 32.68 12.00 -35.10
N ALA A 538 32.89 12.25 -33.80
CA ALA A 538 32.71 11.27 -32.75
C ALA A 538 31.24 10.86 -32.60
N ASP A 539 31.01 9.63 -32.16
CA ASP A 539 29.69 9.23 -31.69
C ASP A 539 29.45 9.87 -30.31
N MET A 540 28.24 10.37 -30.06
CA MET A 540 27.94 11.12 -28.85
C MET A 540 26.72 10.53 -28.18
N TYR A 541 26.79 10.43 -26.85
CA TYR A 541 25.76 9.85 -26.02
C TYR A 541 25.41 10.80 -24.89
N THR A 542 24.12 10.97 -24.64
CA THR A 542 23.60 11.69 -23.47
C THR A 542 23.04 10.70 -22.48
N TRP A 543 23.40 10.89 -21.22
CA TRP A 543 22.90 10.10 -20.11
C TRP A 543 21.71 10.83 -19.50
N LYS A 544 20.54 10.20 -19.60
CA LYS A 544 19.33 10.70 -18.97
C LYS A 544 19.03 9.86 -17.74
N LYS A 545 18.99 10.51 -16.58
CA LYS A 545 18.43 9.93 -15.38
C LYS A 545 16.93 9.71 -15.59
N ILE A 546 16.51 8.47 -15.41
CA ILE A 546 15.11 8.06 -15.46
C ILE A 546 14.79 7.42 -14.12
N GLN A 547 13.61 7.68 -13.60
CA GLN A 547 13.12 6.95 -12.44
C GLN A 547 12.39 5.72 -12.97
N SER A 548 12.80 4.54 -12.52
CA SER A 548 12.04 3.32 -12.77
C SER A 548 10.68 3.44 -12.08
N SER A 549 9.71 2.68 -12.56
CA SER A 549 8.40 2.58 -11.91
C SER A 549 8.47 2.08 -10.47
N GLY A 550 9.55 1.44 -10.01
CA GLY A 550 9.79 1.11 -8.60
C GLY A 550 10.52 2.20 -7.82
N GLY A 551 10.52 3.45 -8.29
CA GLY A 551 11.23 4.57 -7.67
C GLY A 551 12.75 4.51 -7.77
N LYS A 552 13.33 3.42 -8.32
CA LYS A 552 14.77 3.26 -8.47
C LYS A 552 15.30 4.16 -9.56
N GLU A 553 16.29 4.98 -9.25
CA GLU A 553 16.96 5.79 -10.25
C GLU A 553 17.79 4.90 -11.18
N LEU A 554 17.60 5.07 -12.48
CA LEU A 554 18.34 4.39 -13.54
C LEU A 554 18.88 5.41 -14.52
N TYR A 555 19.89 5.01 -15.28
CA TYR A 555 20.53 5.85 -16.27
C TYR A 555 20.36 5.25 -17.67
N MET A 556 19.81 6.05 -18.58
CA MET A 556 19.61 5.66 -19.98
C MET A 556 20.64 6.37 -20.86
N ARG A 557 21.47 5.58 -21.55
CA ARG A 557 22.49 6.08 -22.49
C ARG A 557 21.86 6.23 -23.89
N LEU A 558 21.62 7.47 -24.32
CA LEU A 558 20.95 7.79 -25.58
C LEU A 558 21.93 8.31 -26.63
N LYS A 559 21.97 7.68 -27.80
CA LYS A 559 22.78 8.17 -28.93
C LYS A 559 22.21 9.48 -29.47
N VAL A 560 23.07 10.48 -29.62
CA VAL A 560 22.76 11.79 -30.20
C VAL A 560 22.91 11.70 -31.72
N ASP A 561 22.04 12.39 -32.46
CA ASP A 561 22.21 12.57 -33.91
C ASP A 561 23.48 13.37 -34.18
N LYS A 562 24.36 12.85 -35.05
CA LYS A 562 25.64 13.49 -35.41
C LYS A 562 25.49 14.95 -35.82
N LYS A 563 24.39 15.32 -36.47
CA LYS A 563 24.10 16.72 -36.87
C LYS A 563 23.98 17.67 -35.68
N LYS A 564 23.66 17.15 -34.50
CA LYS A 564 23.46 17.89 -33.26
C LYS A 564 24.65 17.81 -32.31
N ASN A 565 25.71 17.06 -32.64
CA ASN A 565 26.84 16.87 -31.75
C ASN A 565 27.45 18.18 -31.24
N ALA A 566 27.70 19.15 -32.13
CA ALA A 566 28.33 20.42 -31.73
C ALA A 566 27.45 21.22 -30.76
N THR A 567 26.14 21.28 -31.02
CA THR A 567 25.17 21.95 -30.15
C THR A 567 25.07 21.25 -28.80
N VAL A 568 24.80 19.93 -28.82
CA VAL A 568 24.62 19.14 -27.59
C VAL A 568 25.90 19.12 -26.76
N HIS A 569 27.08 19.05 -27.38
CA HIS A 569 28.35 19.15 -26.65
C HIS A 569 28.47 20.50 -25.93
N GLY A 570 28.13 21.61 -26.60
CA GLY A 570 28.15 22.96 -26.02
C GLY A 570 27.25 23.15 -24.80
N ASP A 571 26.14 22.39 -24.71
CA ASP A 571 25.16 22.49 -23.62
C ASP A 571 25.64 21.88 -22.27
N PHE A 572 26.74 21.13 -22.25
CA PHE A 572 27.28 20.48 -21.05
C PHE A 572 28.57 21.20 -20.61
N GLN A 573 28.89 21.24 -19.31
CA GLN A 573 30.16 21.81 -18.82
C GLN A 573 31.32 20.83 -19.05
N GLU A 574 32.58 21.25 -18.99
CA GLU A 574 33.72 20.36 -19.24
C GLU A 574 33.72 19.11 -18.35
N HIS A 575 33.45 19.25 -17.04
CA HIS A 575 33.33 18.14 -16.10
C HIS A 575 32.11 17.23 -16.33
N HIS A 576 31.11 17.68 -17.11
CA HIS A 576 29.96 16.88 -17.50
C HIS A 576 30.23 15.96 -18.71
N ARG A 577 31.45 15.98 -19.26
CA ARG A 577 31.79 15.31 -20.51
C ARG A 577 32.95 14.34 -20.27
N ILE A 578 32.78 13.10 -20.69
CA ILE A 578 33.82 12.08 -20.65
C ILE A 578 34.09 11.63 -22.09
N PHE A 579 35.29 11.90 -22.59
CA PHE A 579 35.72 11.44 -23.91
C PHE A 579 36.37 10.06 -23.80
N ASN A 580 36.05 9.18 -24.75
CA ASN A 580 36.70 7.89 -24.94
C ASN A 580 37.51 7.89 -26.24
N SER A 581 38.84 7.98 -26.13
CA SER A 581 39.77 7.99 -27.27
C SER A 581 39.82 6.66 -28.04
N PHE A 582 39.57 5.53 -27.36
CA PHE A 582 39.59 4.18 -27.95
C PHE A 582 38.51 4.05 -29.03
N ASP A 583 37.27 4.40 -28.67
CA ASP A 583 36.10 4.24 -29.55
C ASP A 583 35.71 5.55 -30.28
N ASN A 584 36.41 6.67 -29.98
CA ASN A 584 36.06 8.01 -30.48
C ASN A 584 34.60 8.37 -30.13
N GLU A 585 34.26 8.23 -28.84
CA GLU A 585 32.92 8.47 -28.31
C GLU A 585 32.93 9.55 -27.22
N TRP A 586 31.86 10.35 -27.14
CA TRP A 586 31.58 11.24 -26.03
C TRP A 586 30.41 10.73 -25.20
N ASP A 587 30.57 10.72 -23.88
CA ASP A 587 29.49 10.52 -22.91
C ASP A 587 29.24 11.83 -22.16
N LEU A 588 27.98 12.28 -22.16
CA LEU A 588 27.57 13.56 -21.60
C LEU A 588 26.52 13.34 -20.49
N CYS A 589 26.79 13.80 -19.27
CA CYS A 589 25.84 13.75 -18.16
C CYS A 589 26.03 14.94 -17.22
N LYS A 590 24.92 15.58 -16.83
CA LYS A 590 24.95 16.70 -15.87
C LYS A 590 25.32 16.28 -14.43
N GLU A 591 25.40 14.98 -14.18
CA GLU A 591 25.77 14.42 -12.87
C GLU A 591 27.23 13.95 -12.83
N PHE A 592 27.97 13.97 -13.96
CA PHE A 592 29.41 13.66 -13.94
C PHE A 592 30.20 14.72 -13.19
N GLY A 593 31.24 14.30 -12.48
CA GLY A 593 32.15 15.20 -11.76
C GLY A 593 31.54 15.84 -10.52
N ARG A 594 30.35 15.41 -10.08
CA ARG A 594 29.68 15.90 -8.88
C ARG A 594 30.13 15.20 -7.60
N ASP A 595 31.32 14.58 -7.61
CA ASP A 595 31.87 13.80 -6.51
C ASP A 595 31.93 14.63 -5.21
N SER A 596 30.92 14.40 -4.37
CA SER A 596 30.91 14.15 -2.91
C SER A 596 31.69 15.04 -1.94
N ASN A 597 32.67 15.85 -2.35
CA ASN A 597 33.49 16.65 -1.44
C ASN A 597 32.91 18.03 -1.08
N MET A 598 31.91 18.54 -1.81
CA MET A 598 31.30 19.85 -1.49
C MET A 598 30.16 19.79 -0.46
N ALA A 599 29.84 18.63 0.11
CA ALA A 599 28.80 18.52 1.14
C ALA A 599 29.32 18.70 2.59
N SER A 600 30.58 19.13 2.79
CA SER A 600 31.19 19.17 4.14
C SER A 600 31.97 20.44 4.51
N GLN A 601 31.94 21.50 3.69
CA GLN A 601 32.60 22.78 4.01
C GLN A 601 31.67 23.95 3.70
N ASP A 602 30.65 24.15 4.54
CA ASP A 602 29.94 25.42 4.70
C ASP A 602 29.28 25.44 6.10
N SER A 603 30.05 25.03 7.11
CA SER A 603 29.77 25.36 8.51
C SER A 603 31.10 25.80 9.11
N ASP A 604 31.07 26.99 9.71
CA ASP A 604 32.08 27.54 10.62
C ASP A 604 33.14 28.43 9.95
N SER A 605 32.81 29.72 9.81
CA SER A 605 33.50 30.81 10.55
C SER A 605 33.13 32.19 9.97
N GLU A 606 31.94 32.71 10.30
CA GLU A 606 31.78 34.17 10.39
C GLU A 606 32.28 34.56 11.80
N ASP A 607 33.60 34.61 11.94
CA ASP A 607 34.23 35.30 13.07
C ASP A 607 33.92 36.79 12.92
N ASN A 608 33.10 37.28 13.84
CA ASN A 608 32.96 38.69 14.18
C ASN A 608 34.35 39.32 14.32
N VAL A 609 34.74 40.13 13.34
CA VAL A 609 35.83 41.08 13.52
C VAL A 609 35.24 42.25 14.30
N ASP A 610 35.50 42.21 15.61
CA ASP A 610 35.25 43.24 16.60
C ASP A 610 35.99 44.53 16.16
N GLU A 611 35.20 45.50 15.69
CA GLU A 611 35.64 46.82 15.25
C GLU A 611 35.99 47.64 16.49
N SER A 612 37.22 47.44 16.99
CA SER A 612 37.77 48.19 18.11
C SER A 612 38.55 49.41 17.62
N ASP A 613 38.06 50.57 18.08
CA ASP A 613 38.73 51.84 18.37
C ASP A 613 40.17 52.01 17.87
N TYR A 614 40.34 52.92 16.91
CA TYR A 614 41.53 53.74 16.83
C TYR A 614 41.16 55.19 17.17
N GLU A 615 41.33 55.52 18.46
CA GLU A 615 41.68 56.87 18.88
C GLU A 615 43.07 57.21 18.33
N ALA A 616 43.19 58.39 17.70
CA ALA A 616 44.45 59.08 17.53
C ALA A 616 44.20 60.59 17.62
N ASP A 617 44.63 61.15 18.76
CA ASP A 617 44.84 62.57 19.02
C ASP A 617 46.03 63.13 18.21
N ASP A 618 46.06 64.47 18.16
CA ASP A 618 47.19 65.39 17.88
C ASP A 618 47.70 65.56 16.43
N ASP A 619 47.30 66.65 15.76
CA ASP A 619 47.95 68.00 15.77
C ASP A 619 47.26 68.99 14.81
#